data_AF-A0A074YVQ2-F1
#
_entry.id   AF-A0A074YVQ2-F1
#
_cell.length_a   1.000
_cell.length_b   1.000
_cell.length_c   1.000
_cell.angle_alpha   90.00
_cell.angle_beta   90.00
_cell.angle_gamma   90.00
#
_symmetry.space_group_name_H-M   'P 1'
#
loop_
_entity.id
_entity.type
_entity.pdbx_description
1 polymer ?
#
loop_
_entity_poly.entity_id
_entity_poly.type
_entity_poly.pdbx_seq_one_letter_code
_entity_poly.pdbx_strand_id
1 'polypeptide(L)' 'PFDAKNPFLARVQVNRELHTGGTRSCRHIELDISGSDFRYKPGDHVAILPRNPDTLVLRFSELLDIDLNGVVNLECV' A
#
# COMPACT_ATOMS: atom_id res chain seq x y z
N PRO A 1 16.84 6.12 -10.18
CA PRO A 1 16.51 4.67 -10.10
C PRO A 1 15.56 4.41 -8.92
N PHE A 2 14.55 3.56 -9.11
CA PHE A 2 13.62 3.15 -8.06
C PHE A 2 14.11 1.88 -7.38
N ASP A 3 14.01 1.81 -6.05
CA ASP A 3 14.43 0.68 -5.23
C ASP A 3 13.56 0.59 -3.95
N ALA A 4 13.94 -0.28 -3.01
CA ALA A 4 13.18 -0.46 -1.78
C ALA A 4 13.12 0.79 -0.87
N LYS A 5 14.09 1.70 -0.96
CA LYS A 5 14.15 2.95 -0.20
C LYS A 5 13.53 4.12 -0.97
N ASN A 6 13.49 4.03 -2.29
CA ASN A 6 12.84 4.97 -3.19
C ASN A 6 11.82 4.24 -4.08
N PRO A 7 10.65 3.84 -3.53
CA PRO A 7 9.64 3.09 -4.26
C PRO A 7 9.00 3.94 -5.36
N PHE A 8 8.60 3.31 -6.46
CA PHE A 8 7.84 3.97 -7.51
C PHE A 8 6.35 4.03 -7.14
N LEU A 9 5.75 5.21 -7.26
CA LEU A 9 4.31 5.39 -7.04
C LEU A 9 3.53 5.02 -8.32
N ALA A 10 3.36 3.71 -8.54
CA ALA A 10 2.63 3.19 -9.68
C ALA A 10 1.12 3.49 -9.58
N ARG A 11 0.50 3.92 -10.69
CA ARG A 11 -0.95 4.10 -10.76
C ARG A 11 -1.64 2.75 -10.93
N VAL A 12 -2.72 2.52 -10.20
CA VAL A 12 -3.59 1.35 -10.41
C VAL A 12 -4.49 1.62 -11.63
N GLN A 13 -4.32 0.85 -12.70
CA GLN A 13 -5.13 0.96 -13.92
C GLN A 13 -6.36 0.07 -13.87
N VAL A 14 -6.20 -1.15 -13.37
CA VAL A 14 -7.29 -2.12 -13.20
C VAL A 14 -7.35 -2.56 -11.76
N ASN A 15 -8.57 -2.62 -11.24
CA ASN A 15 -8.87 -3.15 -9.91
C ASN A 15 -10.24 -3.84 -9.98
N ARG A 16 -10.29 -5.09 -10.46
CA ARG A 16 -11.53 -5.91 -10.50
C ARG A 16 -11.51 -7.16 -9.61
N GLU A 17 -12.68 -7.61 -9.19
CA GLU A 17 -12.87 -8.88 -8.48
C GLU A 17 -12.75 -10.05 -9.46
N LEU A 18 -12.13 -11.14 -9.01
CA LEU A 18 -11.97 -12.39 -9.77
C LEU A 18 -12.98 -13.45 -9.34
N HIS A 19 -13.38 -13.46 -8.06
CA HIS A 19 -14.41 -14.39 -7.62
C HIS A 19 -15.78 -13.92 -8.07
N THR A 20 -16.60 -14.86 -8.53
CA THR A 20 -17.99 -14.61 -8.94
C THR A 20 -19.00 -15.01 -7.86
N GLY A 21 -18.54 -15.42 -6.67
CA GLY A 21 -19.38 -15.81 -5.54
C GLY A 21 -18.58 -16.33 -4.34
N GLY A 22 -19.29 -16.66 -3.27
CA GLY A 22 -18.70 -17.09 -1.99
C GLY A 22 -18.35 -15.94 -1.05
N THR A 23 -17.66 -16.24 0.05
CA THR A 23 -17.33 -15.28 1.13
C THR A 23 -15.95 -14.64 1.01
N ARG A 24 -15.13 -15.08 0.05
CA ARG A 24 -13.74 -14.61 -0.14
C ARG A 24 -13.66 -13.62 -1.29
N SER A 25 -12.76 -12.65 -1.19
CA SER A 25 -12.39 -11.75 -2.29
C SER A 25 -11.00 -12.13 -2.83
N CYS A 26 -10.85 -12.12 -4.16
CA CYS A 26 -9.59 -12.23 -4.86
C CYS A 26 -9.54 -11.18 -5.98
N ARG A 27 -8.53 -10.34 -5.98
CA ARG A 27 -8.50 -9.14 -6.82
C ARG A 27 -7.43 -9.23 -7.90
N HIS A 28 -7.81 -8.92 -9.14
CA HIS A 28 -6.88 -8.65 -10.24
C HIS A 28 -6.53 -7.17 -10.26
N ILE A 29 -5.24 -6.88 -10.16
CA ILE A 29 -4.69 -5.54 -10.08
C ILE A 29 -3.66 -5.36 -11.20
N GLU A 30 -3.78 -4.27 -11.96
CA GLU A 30 -2.78 -3.86 -12.95
C GLU A 30 -2.17 -2.54 -12.50
N LEU A 31 -0.84 -2.52 -12.43
CA LEU A 31 -0.05 -1.36 -12.03
C LEU A 31 0.66 -0.79 -13.25
N ASP A 32 0.44 0.48 -13.52
CA ASP A 32 1.15 1.20 -14.56
C ASP A 32 2.56 1.54 -14.08
N ILE A 33 3.55 0.88 -14.66
CA ILE A 33 4.97 1.11 -14.42
C ILE A 33 5.61 1.95 -15.54
N SER A 34 4.81 2.54 -16.43
CA SER A 34 5.31 3.44 -17.48
C SER A 34 6.00 4.66 -16.85
N GLY A 35 7.11 5.10 -17.44
CA GLY A 35 7.93 6.16 -16.87
C GLY A 35 8.78 5.74 -15.67
N SER A 36 8.69 4.48 -15.25
CA SER A 36 9.71 3.84 -14.41
C SER A 36 10.72 3.09 -15.29
N ASP A 37 11.91 2.85 -14.75
CA ASP A 37 12.94 2.00 -15.37
C ASP A 37 12.81 0.51 -14.95
N PHE A 38 11.66 0.10 -14.43
CA PHE A 38 11.48 -1.27 -13.94
C PHE A 38 11.51 -2.30 -15.06
N ARG A 39 12.17 -3.42 -14.78
CA ARG A 39 12.19 -4.63 -15.59
C ARG A 39 11.96 -5.80 -14.66
N TYR A 40 11.09 -6.71 -15.06
CA TYR A 40 10.82 -7.93 -14.30
C TYR A 40 10.70 -9.12 -15.25
N LYS A 41 10.86 -10.31 -14.70
CA LYS A 41 10.68 -11.59 -15.38
C LYS A 41 9.53 -12.35 -14.73
N PRO A 42 8.91 -13.30 -15.46
CA PRO A 42 7.96 -14.22 -14.85
C PRO A 42 8.59 -14.95 -13.65
N GLY A 43 7.91 -14.91 -12.51
CA GLY A 43 8.40 -15.46 -11.25
C GLY A 43 8.96 -14.41 -10.27
N ASP A 44 9.26 -13.19 -10.74
CA ASP A 44 9.65 -12.09 -9.85
C ASP A 44 8.46 -11.62 -9.00
N HIS A 45 8.76 -11.11 -7.80
CA HIS A 45 7.77 -10.56 -6.88
C HIS A 45 7.78 -9.04 -6.89
N VAL A 46 6.59 -8.44 -6.71
CA VAL A 46 6.43 -7.00 -6.50
C VAL A 46 6.19 -6.72 -5.02
N ALA A 47 6.94 -5.76 -4.47
CA ALA A 47 6.72 -5.27 -3.11
C ALA A 47 5.73 -4.09 -3.15
N ILE A 48 4.74 -4.11 -2.25
CA ILE A 48 3.76 -3.03 -2.07
C ILE A 48 3.88 -2.50 -0.65
N LEU A 49 3.96 -1.18 -0.50
CA LEU A 49 3.94 -0.51 0.80
C LEU A 49 2.52 0.01 1.07
N PRO A 50 1.69 -0.71 1.87
CA PRO A 50 0.32 -0.32 2.12
C PRO A 50 0.23 0.78 3.19
N ARG A 51 -0.90 1.48 3.18
CA ARG A 51 -1.31 2.39 4.25
C ARG A 51 -2.49 1.79 5.00
N ASN A 52 -2.51 1.91 6.32
CA ASN A 52 -3.67 1.55 7.14
C ASN A 52 -4.89 2.41 6.75
N PRO A 53 -6.13 1.87 6.84
CA PRO A 53 -7.33 2.66 6.59
C PRO A 53 -7.46 3.83 7.56
N ASP A 54 -7.81 5.01 7.06
CA ASP A 54 -7.94 6.22 7.88
C ASP A 54 -9.00 6.05 8.97
N THR A 55 -10.09 5.33 8.68
CA THR A 55 -11.14 5.02 9.68
C THR A 55 -10.59 4.25 10.88
N LEU A 56 -9.64 3.33 10.65
CA LEU A 56 -9.01 2.58 11.73
C LEU A 56 -8.08 3.47 12.55
N VAL A 57 -7.29 4.31 11.89
CA VAL A 57 -6.37 5.24 12.55
C VAL A 57 -7.13 6.25 13.40
N LEU A 58 -8.21 6.85 12.86
CA LEU A 58 -9.08 7.79 13.58
C LEU A 58 -9.77 7.13 14.78
N ARG A 59 -10.21 5.88 14.65
CA ARG A 59 -10.79 5.15 15.77
C ARG A 59 -9.77 4.95 16.91
N PHE A 60 -8.51 4.68 16.58
CA PHE A 60 -7.47 4.57 17.61
C PHE A 60 -7.18 5.91 18.28
N SER A 61 -7.16 7.02 17.54
CA SER A 61 -6.93 8.34 18.15
C SER A 61 -8.05 8.72 19.13
N GLU A 62 -9.30 8.41 18.78
CA GLU A 62 -10.45 8.65 19.67
C GLU A 62 -10.37 7.80 20.95
N LEU A 63 -10.05 6.50 20.82
CA LEU A 63 -9.99 5.59 21.96
C LEU A 63 -8.82 5.89 22.90
N LEU A 64 -7.72 6.44 22.37
CA LEU A 64 -6.50 6.71 23.13
C LEU A 64 -6.34 8.19 23.52
N ASP A 65 -7.25 9.06 23.07
CA ASP A 65 -7.19 10.52 23.26
C ASP A 65 -5.85 11.13 22.79
N ILE A 66 -5.47 10.83 21.54
CA ILE A 66 -4.18 11.25 20.95
C ILE A 66 -4.41 12.26 19.81
N ASP A 67 -3.63 13.34 19.77
CA ASP A 67 -3.56 14.24 18.61
C ASP A 67 -2.72 13.64 17.48
N LEU A 68 -3.38 13.32 16.37
CA LEU A 68 -2.76 12.74 15.17
C LEU A 68 -1.87 13.73 14.39
N ASN A 69 -1.98 15.03 14.64
CA ASN A 69 -1.14 16.04 13.97
C ASN A 69 0.19 16.29 14.71
N GLY A 70 0.33 15.73 15.92
CA GLY A 70 1.56 15.82 16.69
C GLY A 70 2.71 15.08 16.00
N VAL A 71 3.84 15.76 15.80
CA VAL A 71 5.07 15.11 15.34
C VAL A 71 5.68 14.32 16.49
N VAL A 72 5.91 13.03 16.28
CA VAL A 72 6.54 12.14 17.26
C VAL A 72 7.93 11.77 16.79
N ASN A 73 8.91 11.84 17.69
CA ASN A 73 10.25 11.28 17.48
C ASN A 73 10.45 10.13 18.48
N LEU A 74 10.93 8.99 18.00
CA LEU A 74 11.27 7.84 18.83
C LEU A 74 12.78 7.67 18.76
N GLU A 75 13.47 7.95 19.86
CA GLU A 75 14.90 7.70 19.97
C GLU A 75 15.13 6.22 20.26
N CYS A 76 15.98 5.58 19.47
CA CYS A 76 16.49 4.25 19.82
C CYS A 76 17.46 4.39 20.99
N VAL A 77 17.19 3.66 22.08
CA VAL A 77 18.11 3.49 23.21
C VAL A 77 19.23 2.53 22.84
#